data_AF-A0AA96S1U2-F1
#
_entry.id   AF-A0AA96S1U2-F1
#
_cell.length_a   1.000
_cell.length_b   1.000
_cell.length_c   1.000
_cell.angle_alpha   90.00
_cell.angle_beta   90.00
_cell.angle_gamma   90.00
#
_symmetry.space_group_name_H-M   'P 1'
#
loop_
_entity.id
_entity.type
_entity.pdbx_description
1 polymer ?
#
loop_
_entity_poly.entity_id
_entity_poly.type
_entity_poly.pdbx_seq_one_letter_code
_entity_poly.pdbx_strand_id
1 'polypeptide(L)'
;MPERIPLGIKRIAQIVLQVALVVLFHLALILYLNLKTVKWDDVGIYDVLVTYCCPFVLVSATCMMAIKTKKIRYNLVWIITSFLPSAAILFNLKTQAVAEPSESAIIIWNPPPGLLELMLFFPLVYSFIQVILMIAMWIMKVTREARHE
;
A
#
# COMPACT_ATOMS: atom_id res chain seq x y z
N MET A 1 -29.36 17.18 -21.92
CA MET A 1 -28.24 18.01 -21.43
C MET A 1 -27.41 17.13 -20.49
N PRO A 2 -26.18 16.73 -20.83
CA PRO A 2 -25.37 15.94 -19.90
C PRO A 2 -24.95 16.83 -18.73
N GLU A 3 -25.35 16.41 -17.53
CA GLU A 3 -25.03 17.03 -16.25
C GLU A 3 -23.51 17.10 -16.10
N ARG A 4 -22.92 18.30 -16.18
CA ARG A 4 -21.48 18.47 -15.99
C ARG A 4 -21.16 18.28 -14.51
N ILE A 5 -20.79 17.05 -14.15
CA ILE A 5 -20.26 16.76 -12.82
C ILE A 5 -19.10 17.73 -12.52
N PRO A 6 -19.12 18.43 -11.38
CA PRO A 6 -18.05 19.34 -10.98
C PRO A 6 -16.68 18.63 -11.04
N LEU A 7 -15.69 19.30 -11.61
CA LEU A 7 -14.34 18.76 -11.81
C LEU A 7 -13.71 18.24 -10.50
N GLY A 8 -14.08 18.83 -9.36
CA GLY A 8 -13.68 18.39 -8.02
C GLY A 8 -14.26 17.03 -7.64
N ILE A 9 -15.57 16.81 -7.85
CA ILE A 9 -16.25 15.55 -7.53
C ILE A 9 -15.67 14.40 -8.36
N LYS A 10 -15.40 14.64 -9.65
CA LYS A 10 -14.76 13.64 -10.51
C LYS A 10 -13.39 13.19 -9.99
N ARG A 11 -12.58 14.11 -9.46
CA ARG A 11 -11.25 13.78 -8.91
C ARG A 11 -11.34 13.01 -7.60
N ILE A 12 -12.24 13.41 -6.71
CA ILE A 12 -12.47 12.72 -5.45
C ILE A 12 -12.91 11.28 -5.74
N ALA A 13 -13.88 11.09 -6.64
CA ALA A 13 -14.32 9.76 -7.07
C ALA A 13 -13.18 8.92 -7.66
N GLN A 14 -12.28 9.53 -8.45
CA GLN A 14 -11.11 8.83 -8.99
C GLN A 14 -10.12 8.42 -7.91
N ILE A 15 -9.84 9.28 -6.92
CA ILE A 15 -8.95 8.95 -5.79
C ILE A 15 -9.53 7.78 -5.01
N VAL A 16 -10.81 7.89 -4.63
CA VAL A 16 -11.52 6.83 -3.89
C VAL A 16 -11.49 5.52 -4.66
N LEU A 17 -11.78 5.54 -5.96
CA LEU A 17 -11.76 4.34 -6.80
C LEU A 17 -10.35 3.72 -6.88
N GLN A 18 -9.31 4.52 -7.10
CA GLN A 18 -7.95 4.00 -7.22
C GLN A 18 -7.41 3.43 -5.91
N VAL A 19 -7.64 4.12 -4.79
CA VAL A 19 -7.25 3.62 -3.46
C VAL A 19 -8.05 2.36 -3.13
N ALA A 20 -9.36 2.33 -3.42
CA ALA A 20 -10.18 1.14 -3.24
C ALA A 20 -9.66 -0.05 -4.06
N LEU A 21 -9.23 0.15 -5.30
CA LEU A 21 -8.64 -0.90 -6.13
C LEU A 21 -7.35 -1.46 -5.54
N VAL A 22 -6.48 -0.60 -4.99
CA VAL A 22 -5.25 -1.03 -4.30
C VAL A 22 -5.59 -1.88 -3.07
N VAL A 23 -6.52 -1.40 -2.24
CA VAL A 23 -6.96 -2.10 -1.02
C VAL A 23 -7.59 -3.46 -1.36
N LEU A 24 -8.49 -3.49 -2.36
CA LEU A 24 -9.11 -4.73 -2.83
C LEU A 24 -8.09 -5.70 -3.40
N PHE A 25 -7.07 -5.21 -4.11
CA PHE A 25 -5.98 -6.03 -4.60
C PHE A 25 -5.15 -6.63 -3.48
N HIS A 26 -4.79 -5.86 -2.45
CA HIS A 26 -4.09 -6.40 -1.27
C HIS A 26 -4.92 -7.47 -0.57
N LEU A 27 -6.22 -7.21 -0.37
CA LEU A 27 -7.13 -8.19 0.24
C LEU A 27 -7.22 -9.47 -0.60
N ALA A 28 -7.38 -9.33 -1.92
CA ALA A 28 -7.43 -10.46 -2.84
C ALA A 28 -6.14 -11.30 -2.78
N LEU A 29 -4.96 -10.66 -2.72
CA LEU A 29 -3.69 -11.36 -2.56
C LEU A 29 -3.57 -12.06 -1.21
N ILE A 30 -3.96 -11.41 -0.12
CA ILE A 30 -3.94 -12.01 1.22
C ILE A 30 -4.80 -13.27 1.27
N LEU A 31 -5.99 -13.21 0.69
CA LEU A 31 -6.92 -14.34 0.59
C LEU A 31 -6.37 -15.43 -0.34
N TYR A 32 -5.89 -15.07 -1.52
CA TYR A 32 -5.32 -16.00 -2.50
C TYR A 32 -4.11 -16.76 -1.95
N LEU A 33 -3.23 -16.05 -1.24
CA LEU A 33 -2.05 -16.64 -0.60
C LEU A 33 -2.38 -17.41 0.67
N ASN A 34 -3.65 -17.37 1.12
CA ASN A 34 -4.11 -17.97 2.36
C ASN A 34 -3.22 -17.57 3.54
N LEU A 35 -2.94 -16.26 3.65
CA LEU A 35 -2.17 -15.67 4.76
C LEU A 35 -3.02 -15.43 6.01
N LYS A 36 -4.35 -15.65 5.92
CA LYS A 36 -5.25 -15.56 7.06
C LYS A 36 -4.97 -16.72 8.01
N THR A 37 -4.32 -16.44 9.13
CA THR A 37 -4.10 -17.43 10.17
C THR A 37 -5.32 -17.49 11.09
N VAL A 38 -5.57 -18.65 11.70
CA VAL A 38 -6.72 -18.91 12.60
C VAL A 38 -6.76 -17.95 13.81
N LYS A 39 -5.67 -17.26 14.12
CA LYS A 39 -5.53 -16.34 15.26
C LYS A 39 -5.95 -14.88 14.99
N TRP A 40 -6.56 -14.59 13.83
CA TRP A 40 -7.08 -13.24 13.55
C TRP A 40 -8.28 -12.87 14.43
N ASP A 41 -8.96 -13.86 15.01
CA ASP A 41 -10.13 -13.63 15.88
C ASP A 41 -9.76 -12.98 17.22
N ASP A 42 -8.50 -13.11 17.66
CA ASP A 42 -7.98 -12.47 18.88
C ASP A 42 -7.55 -11.00 18.66
N VAL A 43 -7.49 -10.57 17.40
CA VAL A 43 -7.07 -9.22 17.04
C VAL A 43 -8.27 -8.30 16.94
N GLY A 44 -8.27 -7.25 17.76
CA GLY A 44 -9.29 -6.23 17.71
C GLY A 44 -9.29 -5.49 16.37
N ILE A 45 -10.48 -5.21 15.83
CA ILE A 45 -10.67 -4.34 14.65
C ILE A 45 -9.95 -3.00 14.84
N TYR A 46 -9.88 -2.51 16.09
CA TYR A 46 -9.15 -1.29 16.44
C TYR A 46 -7.66 -1.37 16.08
N ASP A 47 -6.97 -2.47 16.40
CA ASP A 47 -5.53 -2.61 16.14
C ASP A 47 -5.24 -2.67 14.64
N VAL A 48 -6.12 -3.32 13.88
CA VAL A 48 -6.06 -3.32 12.41
C VAL A 48 -6.23 -1.89 11.88
N LEU A 49 -7.25 -1.16 12.36
CA LEU A 49 -7.52 0.21 11.90
C LEU A 49 -6.34 1.14 12.20
N VAL A 50 -5.79 1.10 13.41
CA VAL A 50 -4.66 1.94 13.81
C VAL A 50 -3.43 1.64 12.94
N THR A 51 -3.12 0.36 12.73
CA THR A 51 -1.90 -0.02 12.01
C THR A 51 -1.98 0.28 10.52
N TYR A 52 -3.17 0.15 9.92
CA TYR A 52 -3.38 0.44 8.50
C TYR A 52 -3.75 1.90 8.21
N CYS A 53 -3.99 2.74 9.23
CA CYS A 53 -4.30 4.15 9.04
C CYS A 53 -3.17 4.91 8.33
N CYS A 54 -1.93 4.72 8.77
CA CYS A 54 -0.75 5.36 8.16
C CYS A 54 -0.57 5.02 6.67
N PRO A 55 -0.48 3.74 6.26
CA PRO A 55 -0.36 3.41 4.84
C PRO A 55 -1.57 3.86 4.03
N PHE A 56 -2.78 3.87 4.61
CA PHE A 56 -3.99 4.36 3.94
C PHE A 56 -3.92 5.87 3.64
N VAL A 57 -3.45 6.67 4.59
CA VAL A 57 -3.26 8.11 4.39
C VAL A 57 -2.17 8.35 3.34
N LEU A 58 -1.06 7.63 3.43
CA LEU A 58 0.07 7.76 2.49
C LEU A 58 -0.34 7.40 1.05
N VAL A 59 -0.98 6.25 0.84
CA VAL A 59 -1.43 5.83 -0.50
C VAL A 59 -2.45 6.81 -1.09
N SER A 60 -3.30 7.40 -0.24
CA SER A 60 -4.25 8.44 -0.65
C SER A 60 -3.54 9.74 -1.05
N ALA A 61 -2.53 10.16 -0.28
CA ALA A 61 -1.74 11.34 -0.57
C ALA A 61 -0.94 11.19 -1.88
N THR A 62 -0.28 10.05 -2.07
CA THR A 62 0.49 9.74 -3.28
C THR A 62 -0.42 9.63 -4.50
N CYS A 63 -1.60 9.03 -4.36
CA CYS A 63 -2.62 8.96 -5.41
C CYS A 63 -3.06 10.36 -5.84
N MET A 64 -3.36 11.23 -4.86
CA MET A 64 -3.76 12.60 -5.12
C MET A 64 -2.66 13.38 -5.88
N MET A 65 -1.39 13.20 -5.52
CA MET A 65 -0.26 13.82 -6.24
C MET A 65 -0.19 13.33 -7.70
N ALA A 66 -0.35 12.03 -7.92
CA ALA A 66 -0.33 11.44 -9.27
C ALA A 66 -1.46 12.01 -10.15
N ILE A 67 -2.70 12.06 -9.63
CA ILE A 67 -3.87 12.59 -10.35
C ILE A 67 -3.73 14.09 -10.62
N LYS A 68 -3.29 14.88 -9.64
CA LYS A 68 -3.12 16.35 -9.79
C LYS A 68 -2.12 16.71 -10.89
N THR A 69 -1.13 15.85 -11.15
CA THR A 69 -0.10 16.10 -12.15
C THR A 69 -0.62 15.97 -13.60
N LYS A 70 -1.84 15.42 -13.80
CA LYS A 70 -2.52 15.25 -15.11
C LYS A 70 -1.70 14.54 -16.19
N LYS A 71 -0.67 13.78 -15.81
CA LYS A 71 0.21 13.07 -16.72
C LYS A 71 0.10 11.57 -16.44
N ILE A 72 -0.22 10.81 -17.49
CA ILE A 72 -0.45 9.36 -17.39
C ILE A 72 0.74 8.61 -16.77
N ARG A 73 1.98 9.06 -17.06
CA ARG A 73 3.20 8.47 -16.50
C ARG A 73 3.24 8.47 -14.97
N TYR A 74 2.72 9.50 -14.29
CA TYR A 74 2.72 9.54 -12.82
C TYR A 74 1.69 8.57 -12.26
N ASN A 75 0.53 8.45 -12.93
CA ASN A 75 -0.49 7.49 -12.56
C ASN A 75 0.01 6.05 -12.76
N LEU A 76 0.72 5.76 -13.84
CA LEU A 76 1.32 4.45 -14.10
C LEU A 76 2.40 4.11 -13.06
N VAL A 77 3.32 5.05 -12.78
CA VAL A 77 4.33 4.86 -11.74
C VAL A 77 3.67 4.59 -10.39
N TRP A 78 2.64 5.36 -10.03
CA TRP A 78 1.90 5.16 -8.79
C TRP A 78 1.22 3.79 -8.70
N ILE A 79 0.55 3.34 -9.78
CA ILE A 79 -0.07 2.00 -9.83
C ILE A 79 1.01 0.93 -9.64
N ILE A 80 2.08 0.95 -10.44
CA ILE A 80 3.12 -0.09 -10.41
C ILE A 80 3.75 -0.16 -9.02
N THR A 81 4.10 0.98 -8.43
CA THR A 81 4.73 1.05 -7.09
C THR A 81 3.76 0.72 -5.95
N SER A 82 2.45 0.84 -6.15
CA SER A 82 1.46 0.48 -5.15
C SER A 82 1.08 -1.01 -5.20
N PHE A 83 1.19 -1.67 -6.36
CA PHE A 83 0.80 -3.07 -6.58
C PHE A 83 1.99 -4.04 -6.58
N LEU A 84 3.08 -3.72 -7.26
CA LEU A 84 4.17 -4.67 -7.47
C LEU A 84 4.95 -4.98 -6.19
N PRO A 85 5.36 -3.97 -5.38
CA PRO A 85 6.08 -4.24 -4.15
C PRO A 85 5.21 -4.90 -3.09
N SER A 86 3.92 -4.53 -3.03
CA SER A 86 2.98 -5.16 -2.11
C SER A 86 2.77 -6.63 -2.43
N ALA A 87 2.64 -7.00 -3.72
CA ALA A 87 2.63 -8.39 -4.13
C ALA A 87 3.92 -9.10 -3.71
N ALA A 88 5.09 -8.54 -4.02
CA ALA A 88 6.38 -9.14 -3.66
C ALA A 88 6.53 -9.36 -2.15
N ILE A 89 6.11 -8.41 -1.31
CA ILE A 89 6.14 -8.55 0.15
C ILE A 89 5.21 -9.69 0.57
N LEU A 90 3.96 -9.70 0.11
CA LEU A 90 2.99 -10.74 0.50
C LEU A 90 3.42 -12.15 0.07
N PHE A 91 4.00 -12.29 -1.13
CA PHE A 91 4.59 -13.57 -1.57
C PHE A 91 5.78 -14.00 -0.69
N ASN A 92 6.66 -13.07 -0.32
CA ASN A 92 7.77 -13.35 0.59
C ASN A 92 7.30 -13.72 2.01
N LEU A 93 6.19 -13.15 2.48
CA LEU A 93 5.59 -13.55 3.75
C LEU A 93 5.02 -14.97 3.66
N LYS A 94 4.43 -15.33 2.52
CA LYS A 94 3.92 -16.69 2.31
C LYS A 94 5.05 -17.73 2.29
N THR A 95 6.17 -17.45 1.65
CA THR A 95 7.31 -18.40 1.61
C THR A 95 7.91 -18.60 2.99
N GLN A 96 8.02 -17.54 3.79
CA GLN A 96 8.49 -17.62 5.18
C GLN A 96 7.53 -18.40 6.08
N ALA A 97 6.22 -18.25 5.89
CA ALA A 97 5.23 -18.99 6.66
C ALA A 97 5.21 -20.51 6.38
N VAL A 98 5.81 -20.96 5.27
CA VAL A 98 5.88 -22.38 4.87
C VAL A 98 7.22 -23.02 5.23
N ALA A 99 8.28 -22.23 5.44
CA ALA A 99 9.60 -22.75 5.81
C ALA A 99 9.61 -23.19 7.29
N GLU A 100 10.12 -24.39 7.57
CA GLU A 100 10.36 -24.81 8.96
C GLU A 100 11.42 -23.90 9.61
N PRO A 101 11.24 -23.51 10.88
CA PRO A 101 12.17 -22.61 11.55
C PRO A 101 13.53 -23.28 11.70
N SER A 102 14.54 -22.75 11.00
CA SER A 102 15.92 -23.21 11.18
C SER A 102 16.48 -22.68 12.51
N GLU A 103 17.07 -23.57 13.33
CA GLU A 103 17.59 -23.32 14.69
C GLU A 103 18.67 -22.22 14.83
N SER A 104 19.08 -21.55 13.75
CA SER A 104 20.20 -20.59 13.75
C SER A 104 19.81 -19.12 13.61
N ALA A 105 18.52 -18.76 13.63
CA ALA A 105 18.08 -17.37 13.52
C ALA A 105 17.90 -16.73 14.92
N ILE A 106 18.96 -16.05 15.37
CA ILE A 106 19.01 -14.89 16.28
C ILE A 106 17.75 -14.65 17.16
N ILE A 107 17.96 -14.74 18.47
CA ILE A 107 17.10 -14.38 19.62
C ILE A 107 16.23 -13.13 19.37
N ILE A 108 15.08 -13.19 18.70
CA ILE A 108 14.11 -12.07 18.62
C ILE A 108 12.71 -12.66 18.43
N TRP A 109 11.80 -12.31 19.35
CA TRP A 109 10.33 -12.48 19.31
C TRP A 109 9.76 -13.54 18.36
N ASN A 110 9.13 -14.58 18.94
CA ASN A 110 8.38 -15.61 18.20
C ASN A 110 6.86 -15.34 18.28
N PRO A 111 6.32 -14.31 17.60
CA PRO A 111 4.88 -14.15 17.47
C PRO A 111 4.31 -15.30 16.63
N PRO A 112 3.00 -15.60 16.73
CA PRO A 112 2.39 -16.59 15.87
C PRO A 112 2.66 -16.26 14.39
N PRO A 113 3.22 -17.22 13.62
CA PRO A 113 3.65 -16.98 12.24
C PRO A 113 2.45 -16.50 11.40
N GLY A 114 2.62 -15.40 10.69
CA GLY A 114 1.64 -14.79 9.80
C GLY A 114 0.82 -13.66 10.40
N LEU A 115 0.76 -13.51 11.72
CA LEU A 115 0.02 -12.40 12.35
C LEU A 115 0.87 -11.13 12.44
N LEU A 116 2.06 -11.22 13.02
CA LEU A 116 2.92 -10.05 13.22
C LEU A 116 3.46 -9.54 11.88
N GLU A 117 3.73 -10.44 10.95
CA GLU A 117 4.23 -10.09 9.63
C GLU A 117 3.17 -9.38 8.78
N LEU A 118 1.92 -9.86 8.80
CA LEU A 118 0.87 -9.24 8.01
C LEU A 118 0.31 -7.99 8.68
N MET A 119 0.25 -7.94 10.02
CA MET A 119 -0.25 -6.77 10.74
C MET A 119 0.79 -5.67 10.95
N LEU A 120 2.05 -6.01 11.21
CA LEU A 120 3.07 -5.01 11.53
C LEU A 120 4.01 -4.79 10.34
N PHE A 121 4.61 -5.87 9.83
CA PHE A 121 5.67 -5.77 8.82
C PHE A 121 5.14 -5.28 7.47
N PHE A 122 4.05 -5.85 6.96
CA PHE A 122 3.48 -5.42 5.68
C PHE A 122 3.06 -3.94 5.69
N PRO A 123 2.28 -3.44 6.66
CA PRO A 123 1.90 -2.02 6.72
C PRO A 123 3.10 -1.08 6.87
N LEU A 124 4.10 -1.46 7.67
CA LEU A 124 5.30 -0.66 7.89
C LEU A 124 6.15 -0.55 6.61
N VAL A 125 6.48 -1.68 5.99
CA VAL A 125 7.29 -1.72 4.76
C VAL A 125 6.55 -1.02 3.62
N TYR A 126 5.24 -1.25 3.50
CA TYR A 126 4.42 -0.58 2.49
C TYR A 126 4.39 0.94 2.70
N SER A 127 4.30 1.40 3.94
CA SER A 127 4.37 2.83 4.27
C SER A 127 5.71 3.44 3.85
N PHE A 128 6.82 2.74 4.11
CA PHE A 128 8.14 3.20 3.68
C PHE A 128 8.25 3.37 2.16
N ILE A 129 7.72 2.40 1.40
CA ILE A 129 7.67 2.47 -0.07
C ILE A 129 6.83 3.66 -0.54
N GLN A 130 5.68 3.92 0.10
CA GLN A 130 4.84 5.08 -0.23
C GLN A 130 5.53 6.41 0.09
N VAL A 131 6.33 6.49 1.17
CA VAL A 131 7.15 7.66 1.46
C VAL A 131 8.21 7.88 0.38
N ILE A 132 8.92 6.84 -0.06
CA ILE A 132 9.89 6.94 -1.17
C ILE A 132 9.19 7.45 -2.43
N LEU A 133 8.03 6.88 -2.77
CA LEU A 133 7.25 7.30 -3.92
C LEU A 133 6.81 8.77 -3.81
N MET A 134 6.37 9.20 -2.64
CA MET A 134 5.99 10.58 -2.36
C MET A 134 7.17 11.54 -2.63
N ILE A 135 8.35 11.22 -2.11
CA ILE A 135 9.59 11.99 -2.34
C ILE A 135 9.93 12.01 -3.83
N ALA A 136 9.91 10.86 -4.50
CA ALA A 136 10.20 10.76 -5.93
C ALA A 136 9.26 11.65 -6.77
N MET A 137 7.96 11.62 -6.48
CA MET A 137 6.98 12.48 -7.15
C MET A 137 7.19 13.96 -6.86
N TRP A 138 7.62 14.31 -5.64
CA TRP A 138 7.98 15.68 -5.29
C TRP A 138 9.20 16.15 -6.09
N ILE A 139 10.30 15.39 -6.13
CA ILE A 139 11.49 15.71 -6.92
C ILE A 139 11.12 15.90 -8.40
N MET A 140 10.30 15.00 -8.96
CA MET A 140 9.81 15.11 -10.34
C MET A 140 8.94 16.34 -10.59
N LYS A 141 8.28 16.87 -9.55
CA LYS A 141 7.49 18.11 -9.63
C LYS A 141 8.40 19.33 -9.63
N VAL A 142 9.33 19.44 -8.67
CA VAL A 142 10.26 20.59 -8.54
C VAL A 142 11.19 20.69 -9.74
N THR A 143 11.79 19.58 -10.18
CA THR A 143 12.66 19.56 -11.37
C THR A 143 11.95 19.90 -12.68
N ARG A 144 10.62 19.86 -12.70
CA ARG A 144 9.82 20.32 -13.83
C ARG A 144 9.60 21.82 -13.76
N GLU A 145 9.26 22.34 -12.58
CA GLU A 145 9.06 23.77 -12.36
C GLU A 145 10.34 24.54 -12.73
N ALA A 146 11.51 24.07 -12.28
CA ALA A 146 12.81 24.64 -12.62
C ALA A 146 13.24 24.53 -14.10
N ARG A 147 12.49 23.80 -14.95
CA ARG A 147 12.81 23.62 -16.39
C ARG A 147 11.91 24.43 -17.31
N HIS A 148 10.91 25.10 -16.74
CA HIS A 148 9.97 25.98 -17.44
C HIS A 148 10.10 27.45 -17.00
N GLU A 149 11.06 27.74 -16.12
CA GLU A 149 11.64 29.06 -15.87
C GLU A 149 12.88 29.25 -16.76
#